data_AF-A0A9E1MF65-F1
#
_entry.id   AF-A0A9E1MF65-F1
#
_cell.length_a   1.000
_cell.length_b   1.000
_cell.length_c   1.000
_cell.angle_alpha   90.00
_cell.angle_beta   90.00
_cell.angle_gamma   90.00
#
_symmetry.space_group_name_H-M   'P 1'
#
loop_
_entity.id
_entity.type
_entity.pdbx_description
1 polymer ?
#
loop_
_entity_poly.entity_id
_entity_poly.type
_entity_poly.pdbx_seq_one_letter_code
_entity_poly.pdbx_strand_id
1 'polypeptide(L)'
;FLKMLNEEIERLKGHHVDEEIETDSQPLLDVATTISDSYVYEDELKIEIHKLINTIDSYEKLHEVKTSLEDRFGHITEDMLIYMYEEWFEKMATNIGIKQMKQTKNFIEITIPPALTEKVSGDLLFMEASRISRMFRFSMRHRSLIITLDTVRLEKHFIYYLIEFMEVLMKACNPPKNNID
;
A
#
# COMPACT_ATOMS: atom_id res chain seq x y z
N PHE A 1 -20.78 4.37 -28.37
CA PHE A 1 -20.21 4.62 -29.72
C PHE A 1 -19.21 5.77 -29.76
N LEU A 2 -19.45 6.91 -29.10
CA LEU A 2 -18.47 8.02 -29.03
C LEU A 2 -17.21 7.73 -28.17
N LYS A 3 -17.26 6.76 -27.25
CA LYS A 3 -16.12 6.39 -26.39
C LYS A 3 -14.98 5.69 -27.16
N MET A 4 -15.33 4.77 -28.06
CA MET A 4 -14.37 4.02 -28.91
C MET A 4 -13.62 4.91 -29.91
N LEU A 5 -14.22 6.03 -30.34
CA LEU A 5 -13.59 6.95 -31.30
C LEU A 5 -12.56 7.87 -30.63
N ASN A 6 -12.75 8.19 -29.36
CA ASN A 6 -11.76 8.98 -28.60
C ASN A 6 -10.55 8.13 -28.21
N GLU A 7 -10.75 6.85 -27.85
CA GLU A 7 -9.68 5.93 -27.49
C GLU A 7 -8.66 5.74 -28.63
N GLU A 8 -9.11 5.73 -29.88
CA GLU A 8 -8.23 5.56 -31.04
C GLU A 8 -7.41 6.84 -31.36
N ILE A 9 -7.95 8.02 -31.06
CA ILE A 9 -7.24 9.30 -31.25
C ILE A 9 -6.13 9.48 -30.20
N GLU A 10 -6.31 8.98 -28.98
CA GLU A 10 -5.31 9.09 -27.90
C GLU A 10 -4.15 8.10 -28.06
N ARG A 11 -4.38 6.89 -28.60
CA ARG A 11 -3.31 5.95 -28.96
C ARG A 11 -2.33 6.49 -30.01
N LEU A 12 -2.81 7.28 -30.98
CA LEU A 12 -1.98 7.88 -32.03
C LEU A 12 -1.07 9.01 -31.52
N LYS A 13 -1.35 9.59 -30.34
CA LYS A 13 -0.57 10.69 -29.75
C LYS A 13 0.57 10.23 -28.83
N GLY A 14 0.83 8.93 -28.72
CA GLY A 14 1.97 8.41 -27.96
C GLY A 14 1.83 8.55 -26.44
N HIS A 15 0.64 8.83 -25.95
CA HIS A 15 0.33 8.71 -24.53
C HIS A 15 -0.04 7.25 -24.27
N HIS A 16 0.78 6.57 -23.46
CA HIS A 16 0.45 5.28 -22.89
C HIS A 16 -0.79 5.51 -22.02
N VAL A 17 -1.97 5.23 -22.56
CA VAL A 17 -3.15 5.03 -21.74
C VAL A 17 -2.89 3.71 -21.06
N ASP A 18 -2.35 3.78 -19.83
CA ASP A 18 -2.44 2.65 -18.93
C ASP A 18 -3.93 2.35 -18.85
N GLU A 19 -4.35 1.26 -19.50
CA GLU A 19 -5.63 0.63 -19.23
C GLU A 19 -5.61 0.43 -17.72
N GLU A 20 -6.35 1.26 -16.98
CA GLU A 20 -6.80 0.95 -15.64
C GLU A 20 -7.64 -0.30 -15.81
N ILE A 21 -6.95 -1.44 -15.84
CA ILE A 21 -7.54 -2.72 -15.57
C ILE A 21 -8.08 -2.51 -14.16
N GLU A 22 -9.40 -2.29 -14.06
CA GLU A 22 -10.20 -2.67 -12.92
C GLU A 22 -9.92 -4.16 -12.69
N THR A 23 -8.74 -4.42 -12.13
CA THR A 23 -8.42 -5.69 -11.53
C THR A 23 -9.27 -5.65 -10.31
N ASP A 24 -10.32 -6.47 -10.33
CA ASP A 24 -10.95 -7.08 -9.18
C ASP A 24 -9.83 -7.68 -8.33
N SER A 25 -9.12 -6.80 -7.63
CA SER A 25 -7.90 -7.07 -6.89
C SER A 25 -8.42 -7.49 -5.53
N GLN A 26 -8.39 -8.79 -5.30
CA GLN A 26 -8.57 -9.28 -3.94
C GLN A 26 -7.53 -8.56 -3.09
N PRO A 27 -7.95 -7.83 -2.04
CA PRO A 27 -7.03 -7.02 -1.25
C PRO A 27 -5.92 -7.91 -0.72
N LEU A 28 -4.69 -7.40 -0.75
CA LEU A 28 -3.52 -8.16 -0.31
C LEU A 28 -3.54 -8.45 1.20
N LEU A 29 -4.37 -7.68 1.93
CA LEU A 29 -4.56 -7.75 3.37
C LEU A 29 -6.04 -7.97 3.71
N ASP A 30 -6.27 -8.71 4.78
CA ASP A 30 -7.58 -8.85 5.43
C ASP A 30 -7.72 -7.74 6.47
N VAL A 31 -8.18 -6.57 6.02
CA VAL A 31 -8.47 -5.38 6.83
C VAL A 31 -9.96 -5.07 6.75
N ALA A 32 -10.53 -4.58 7.86
CA ALA A 32 -11.93 -4.19 7.89
C ALA A 32 -12.14 -2.93 7.03
N THR A 33 -12.69 -3.12 5.82
CA THR A 33 -13.04 -2.03 4.90
C THR A 33 -14.47 -1.51 5.09
N THR A 34 -15.21 -2.05 6.07
CA THR A 34 -16.62 -1.67 6.29
C THR A 34 -16.74 -0.30 6.94
N ILE A 35 -17.45 0.62 6.28
CA ILE A 35 -17.80 1.92 6.85
C ILE A 35 -19.00 1.76 7.78
N SER A 36 -18.83 2.13 9.06
CA SER A 36 -19.89 2.04 10.06
C SER A 36 -21.09 2.94 9.74
N ASP A 37 -22.30 2.43 9.94
CA ASP A 37 -23.55 3.20 9.85
C ASP A 37 -23.59 4.38 10.83
N SER A 38 -22.78 4.30 11.90
CA SER A 38 -22.63 5.41 12.86
C SER A 38 -21.84 6.57 12.29
N TYR A 39 -21.03 6.32 11.26
CA TYR A 39 -20.27 7.35 10.55
C TYR A 39 -21.06 7.90 9.37
N VAL A 40 -21.59 7.01 8.52
CA VAL A 40 -22.44 7.37 7.39
C VAL A 40 -23.57 6.35 7.25
N TYR A 41 -24.81 6.82 7.35
CA TYR A 41 -26.00 5.97 7.22
C TYR A 41 -26.38 5.71 5.76
N GLU A 42 -26.17 6.67 4.86
CA GLU A 42 -26.58 6.55 3.45
C GLU A 42 -25.58 5.72 2.65
N ASP A 43 -26.06 4.66 1.99
CA ASP A 43 -25.21 3.76 1.20
C ASP A 43 -24.54 4.47 0.01
N GLU A 44 -25.18 5.49 -0.57
CA GLU A 44 -24.59 6.30 -1.65
C GLU A 44 -23.32 7.02 -1.18
N LEU A 45 -23.35 7.57 0.04
CA LEU A 45 -22.19 8.24 0.65
C LEU A 45 -21.10 7.22 1.02
N LYS A 46 -21.44 6.00 1.46
CA LYS A 46 -20.44 4.94 1.67
C LYS A 46 -19.71 4.61 0.38
N ILE A 47 -20.44 4.48 -0.74
CA ILE A 47 -19.84 4.25 -2.07
C ILE A 47 -18.92 5.41 -2.45
N GLU A 48 -19.31 6.65 -2.17
CA GLU A 48 -18.47 7.82 -2.43
C GLU A 48 -17.17 7.78 -1.61
N ILE A 49 -17.24 7.42 -0.33
CA ILE A 49 -16.06 7.28 0.54
C ILE A 49 -15.14 6.18 0.01
N HIS A 50 -15.67 5.01 -0.37
CA HIS A 50 -14.86 3.96 -0.98
C HIS A 50 -14.14 4.45 -2.23
N LYS A 51 -14.85 5.17 -3.12
CA LYS A 51 -14.22 5.75 -4.32
C LYS A 51 -13.10 6.73 -3.96
N LEU A 52 -13.30 7.59 -2.95
CA LEU A 52 -12.27 8.51 -2.49
C LEU A 52 -11.05 7.76 -1.93
N ILE A 53 -11.27 6.75 -1.10
CA ILE A 53 -10.19 5.96 -0.49
C ILE A 53 -9.38 5.20 -1.56
N ASN A 54 -10.05 4.63 -2.57
CA ASN A 54 -9.38 3.94 -3.67
C ASN A 54 -8.51 4.86 -4.57
N THR A 55 -8.71 6.19 -4.50
CA THR A 55 -7.86 7.16 -5.22
C THR A 55 -6.54 7.43 -4.50
N ILE A 56 -6.34 6.92 -3.29
CA ILE A 56 -5.12 7.15 -2.51
C ILE A 56 -3.95 6.39 -3.15
N ASP A 57 -3.00 7.15 -3.69
CA ASP A 57 -1.76 6.64 -4.28
C ASP A 57 -0.49 7.09 -3.53
N SER A 58 -0.62 8.07 -2.64
CA SER A 58 0.47 8.79 -2.01
C SER A 58 0.06 9.32 -0.63
N TYR A 59 1.07 9.66 0.19
CA TYR A 59 0.83 10.24 1.52
C TYR A 59 0.09 11.59 1.44
N GLU A 60 0.40 12.41 0.43
CA GLU A 60 -0.30 13.68 0.20
C GLU A 60 -1.77 13.44 -0.13
N LYS A 61 -2.06 12.47 -1.01
CA LYS A 61 -3.44 12.12 -1.37
C LYS A 61 -4.20 11.54 -0.19
N LEU A 62 -3.55 10.70 0.62
CA LEU A 62 -4.12 10.19 1.87
C LEU A 62 -4.53 11.35 2.78
N HIS A 63 -3.66 12.35 2.97
CA HIS A 63 -3.98 13.51 3.80
C HIS A 63 -5.10 14.37 3.19
N GLU A 64 -5.12 14.57 1.87
CA GLU A 64 -6.20 15.31 1.18
C GLU A 64 -7.55 14.63 1.37
N VAL A 65 -7.62 13.31 1.12
CA VAL A 65 -8.82 12.50 1.32
C VAL A 65 -9.24 12.55 2.79
N LYS A 66 -8.28 12.45 3.71
CA LYS A 66 -8.54 12.53 5.15
C LYS A 66 -9.22 13.85 5.52
N THR A 67 -8.63 14.98 5.12
CA THR A 67 -9.20 16.30 5.43
C THR A 67 -10.56 16.50 4.77
N SER A 68 -10.73 16.06 3.53
CA SER A 68 -12.03 16.13 2.82
C SER A 68 -13.13 15.33 3.53
N LEU A 69 -12.79 14.13 4.00
CA LEU A 69 -13.71 13.30 4.78
C LEU A 69 -14.00 13.92 6.15
N GLU A 70 -13.00 14.49 6.83
CA GLU A 70 -13.17 15.16 8.11
C GLU A 70 -14.06 16.40 8.03
N ASP A 71 -13.91 17.20 6.97
CA ASP A 71 -14.70 18.41 6.74
C ASP A 71 -16.17 18.11 6.43
N ARG A 72 -16.44 16.99 5.73
CA ARG A 72 -17.79 16.61 5.28
C ARG A 72 -18.55 15.74 6.27
N PHE A 73 -17.86 14.82 6.94
CA PHE A 73 -18.48 13.76 7.74
C PHE A 73 -18.02 13.79 9.21
N GLY A 74 -17.10 14.68 9.57
CA GLY A 74 -16.57 14.78 10.93
C GLY A 74 -15.42 13.81 11.18
N HIS A 75 -15.11 13.56 12.46
CA HIS A 75 -13.87 12.85 12.82
C HIS A 75 -13.83 11.41 12.30
N ILE A 76 -12.78 11.09 11.55
CA ILE A 76 -12.52 9.75 11.00
C ILE A 76 -12.20 8.78 12.15
N THR A 77 -12.81 7.60 12.11
CA THR A 77 -12.52 6.52 13.06
C THR A 77 -11.18 5.86 12.78
N GLU A 78 -10.60 5.20 13.78
CA GLU A 78 -9.34 4.46 13.61
C GLU A 78 -9.44 3.39 12.52
N ASP A 79 -10.57 2.69 12.43
CA ASP A 79 -10.81 1.66 11.39
C ASP A 79 -10.78 2.25 9.98
N MET A 80 -11.40 3.42 9.77
CA MET A 80 -11.37 4.09 8.46
C MET A 80 -9.98 4.61 8.13
N LEU A 81 -9.25 5.11 9.13
CA LEU A 81 -7.86 5.49 8.94
C LEU A 81 -7.00 4.29 8.54
N ILE A 82 -7.18 3.14 9.20
CA ILE A 82 -6.50 1.88 8.87
C ILE A 82 -6.82 1.46 7.42
N TYR A 83 -8.07 1.56 6.98
CA TYR A 83 -8.46 1.27 5.60
C TYR A 83 -7.76 2.19 4.59
N MET A 84 -7.67 3.50 4.87
CA MET A 84 -6.93 4.44 4.02
C MET A 84 -5.44 4.08 3.90
N TYR A 85 -4.82 3.65 5.00
CA TYR A 85 -3.42 3.19 4.98
C TYR A 85 -3.25 1.86 4.25
N GLU A 86 -4.26 0.99 4.27
CA GLU A 86 -4.24 -0.28 3.57
C GLU A 86 -4.27 -0.08 2.04
N GLU A 87 -5.20 0.74 1.53
CA GLU A 87 -5.20 1.12 0.10
C GLU A 87 -3.86 1.70 -0.33
N TRP A 88 -3.32 2.64 0.47
CA TRP A 88 -2.02 3.23 0.16
C TRP A 88 -0.91 2.19 0.13
N PHE A 89 -0.88 1.28 1.12
CA PHE A 89 0.07 0.18 1.17
C PHE A 89 -0.03 -0.73 -0.06
N GLU A 90 -1.24 -1.07 -0.50
CA GLU A 90 -1.46 -1.92 -1.67
C GLU A 90 -0.96 -1.27 -2.96
N LYS A 91 -1.20 0.04 -3.14
CA LYS A 91 -0.62 0.80 -4.27
C LYS A 91 0.91 0.79 -4.21
N MET A 92 1.51 1.01 -3.03
CA MET A 92 2.96 0.94 -2.86
C MET A 92 3.53 -0.44 -3.21
N ALA A 93 2.89 -1.50 -2.72
CA ALA A 93 3.30 -2.89 -2.97
C ALA A 93 3.23 -3.24 -4.45
N THR A 94 2.12 -2.88 -5.10
CA THR A 94 1.90 -3.10 -6.53
C THR A 94 2.92 -2.34 -7.38
N ASN A 95 3.19 -1.08 -7.05
CA ASN A 95 4.14 -0.23 -7.77
C ASN A 95 5.57 -0.79 -7.78
N ILE A 96 5.99 -1.45 -6.70
CA ILE A 96 7.32 -2.08 -6.63
C ILE A 96 7.32 -3.55 -7.06
N GLY A 97 6.17 -4.10 -7.46
CA GLY A 97 6.03 -5.46 -7.99
C GLY A 97 5.92 -6.55 -6.93
N ILE A 98 5.55 -6.22 -5.69
CA ILE A 98 5.16 -7.21 -4.68
C ILE A 98 3.75 -7.70 -5.01
N LYS A 99 3.62 -9.01 -5.26
CA LYS A 99 2.33 -9.65 -5.58
C LYS A 99 1.95 -10.78 -4.64
N GLN A 100 2.86 -11.15 -3.73
CA GLN A 100 2.71 -12.30 -2.85
C GLN A 100 2.80 -11.86 -1.40
N MET A 101 1.64 -11.83 -0.76
CA MET A 101 1.49 -11.58 0.66
C MET A 101 0.68 -12.70 1.29
N LYS A 102 0.99 -13.01 2.54
CA LYS A 102 0.24 -13.96 3.35
C LYS A 102 -0.01 -13.39 4.73
N GLN A 103 -1.27 -13.15 5.03
CA GLN A 103 -1.71 -12.78 6.37
C GLN A 103 -2.17 -14.02 7.14
N THR A 104 -1.79 -14.08 8.41
CA THR A 104 -2.28 -15.06 9.37
C THR A 104 -2.67 -14.34 10.66
N LYS A 105 -3.28 -15.06 11.61
CA LYS A 105 -3.63 -14.50 12.92
C LYS A 105 -2.42 -13.99 13.71
N ASN A 106 -1.22 -14.54 13.44
CA ASN A 106 -0.03 -14.30 14.26
C ASN A 106 1.07 -13.52 13.54
N PHE A 107 1.04 -13.48 12.21
CA PHE A 107 2.06 -12.80 11.42
C PHE A 107 1.56 -12.44 10.02
N ILE A 108 2.23 -11.47 9.41
CA ILE A 108 2.12 -11.10 8.00
C ILE A 108 3.43 -11.41 7.33
N GLU A 109 3.38 -12.09 6.19
CA GLU A 109 4.53 -12.47 5.39
C GLU A 109 4.46 -11.82 4.02
N ILE A 110 5.53 -11.15 3.62
CA ILE A 110 5.68 -10.46 2.34
C ILE A 110 6.81 -11.14 1.57
N THR A 111 6.50 -11.62 0.37
CA THR A 111 7.50 -12.23 -0.51
C THR A 111 7.92 -11.23 -1.58
N ILE A 112 9.14 -10.75 -1.45
CA ILE A 112 9.81 -9.90 -2.42
C ILE A 112 10.37 -10.79 -3.54
N PRO A 113 10.03 -10.52 -4.81
CA PRO A 113 10.52 -11.31 -5.93
C PRO A 113 12.05 -11.16 -6.10
N PRO A 114 12.72 -12.12 -6.75
CA PRO A 114 14.18 -12.06 -6.94
C PRO A 114 14.64 -10.78 -7.67
N ALA A 115 13.87 -10.33 -8.67
CA ALA A 115 14.17 -9.12 -9.44
C ALA A 115 14.22 -7.84 -8.59
N LEU A 116 13.46 -7.78 -7.49
CA LEU A 116 13.52 -6.68 -6.54
C LEU A 116 14.59 -6.93 -5.48
N THR A 117 14.70 -8.18 -5.00
CA THR A 117 15.70 -8.60 -4.01
C THR A 117 17.14 -8.27 -4.45
N GLU A 118 17.46 -8.42 -5.74
CA GLU A 118 18.79 -8.07 -6.28
C GLU A 118 19.12 -6.57 -6.23
N LYS A 119 18.10 -5.70 -6.20
CA LYS A 119 18.27 -4.24 -6.13
C LYS A 119 18.28 -3.72 -4.69
N VAL A 120 17.80 -4.52 -3.74
CA VAL A 120 17.65 -4.15 -2.34
C VAL A 120 18.99 -4.32 -1.62
N SER A 121 19.45 -3.28 -0.94
CA SER A 121 20.50 -3.43 0.06
C SER A 121 19.96 -4.17 1.30
N GLY A 122 20.25 -5.47 1.38
CA GLY A 122 19.77 -6.33 2.47
C GLY A 122 20.22 -5.87 3.86
N ASP A 123 21.47 -5.41 3.99
CA ASP A 123 22.01 -4.91 5.26
C ASP A 123 21.29 -3.64 5.73
N LEU A 124 21.09 -2.67 4.81
CA LEU A 124 20.38 -1.44 5.12
C LEU A 124 18.92 -1.73 5.50
N LEU A 125 18.24 -2.57 4.71
CA LEU A 125 16.86 -2.97 4.97
C LEU A 125 16.73 -3.64 6.34
N PHE A 126 17.62 -4.58 6.66
CA PHE A 126 17.61 -5.28 7.95
C PHE A 126 17.82 -4.32 9.12
N MET A 127 18.82 -3.43 9.02
CA MET A 127 19.12 -2.46 10.07
C MET A 127 17.95 -1.49 10.31
N GLU A 128 17.43 -0.88 9.26
CA GLU A 128 16.36 0.12 9.36
C GLU A 128 15.03 -0.51 9.78
N ALA A 129 14.68 -1.70 9.24
CA ALA A 129 13.48 -2.40 9.68
C ALA A 129 13.55 -2.87 11.15
N SER A 130 14.74 -3.27 11.62
CA SER A 130 14.93 -3.64 13.03
C SER A 130 14.78 -2.44 13.97
N ARG A 131 15.01 -1.21 13.48
CA ARG A 131 14.76 0.03 14.23
C ARG A 131 13.27 0.35 14.32
N ILE A 132 12.50 0.03 13.28
CA ILE A 132 11.03 0.15 13.29
C ILE A 132 10.45 -0.84 14.30
N SER A 133 10.78 -2.13 14.17
CA SER A 133 10.29 -3.15 15.10
C SER A 133 11.18 -4.38 15.12
N ARG A 134 11.40 -4.90 16.33
CA ARG A 134 12.08 -6.20 16.55
C ARG A 134 11.25 -7.39 16.08
N MET A 135 10.00 -7.18 15.68
CA MET A 135 9.09 -8.22 15.19
C MET A 135 9.27 -8.51 13.70
N PHE A 136 10.08 -7.72 12.99
CA PHE A 136 10.47 -8.04 11.62
C PHE A 136 11.51 -9.16 11.61
N ARG A 137 11.22 -10.20 10.83
CA ARG A 137 12.13 -11.31 10.55
C ARG A 137 12.35 -11.38 9.05
N PHE A 138 13.56 -11.78 8.68
CA PHE A 138 14.00 -11.85 7.30
C PHE A 138 14.46 -13.26 7.01
N SER A 139 14.02 -13.82 5.90
CA SER A 139 14.49 -15.12 5.42
C SER A 139 14.65 -15.13 3.92
N MET A 140 15.58 -15.94 3.43
CA MET A 140 15.83 -16.10 2.00
C MET A 140 15.32 -17.46 1.56
N ARG A 141 14.45 -17.49 0.53
CA ARG A 141 14.02 -18.73 -0.11
C ARG A 141 14.01 -18.56 -1.61
N HIS A 142 14.66 -19.46 -2.35
CA HIS A 142 14.70 -19.43 -3.82
C HIS A 142 15.10 -18.06 -4.43
N ARG A 143 16.04 -17.33 -3.79
CA ARG A 143 16.46 -15.96 -4.15
C ARG A 143 15.38 -14.87 -3.97
N SER A 144 14.26 -15.19 -3.34
CA SER A 144 13.25 -14.25 -2.89
C SER A 144 13.45 -13.90 -1.43
N LEU A 145 13.37 -12.59 -1.12
CA LEU A 145 13.35 -12.11 0.26
C LEU A 145 11.96 -12.22 0.86
N ILE A 146 11.87 -13.03 1.89
CA ILE A 146 10.66 -13.20 2.68
C ILE A 146 10.82 -12.37 3.95
N ILE A 147 9.96 -11.37 4.10
CA ILE A 147 9.84 -10.59 5.33
C ILE A 147 8.63 -11.07 6.09
N THR A 148 8.79 -11.31 7.38
CA THR A 148 7.70 -11.69 8.28
C THR A 148 7.58 -10.70 9.42
N LEU A 149 6.41 -10.10 9.60
CA LEU A 149 6.06 -9.26 10.74
C LEU A 149 5.20 -10.07 11.71
N ASP A 150 5.69 -10.34 12.92
CA ASP A 150 4.87 -10.96 13.98
C ASP A 150 3.86 -9.95 14.55
N THR A 151 2.56 -10.23 14.43
CA THR A 151 1.47 -9.33 14.82
C THR A 151 1.10 -9.43 16.30
N VAL A 152 1.41 -10.56 16.95
CA VAL A 152 0.99 -10.88 18.34
C VAL A 152 1.53 -9.91 19.39
N ARG A 153 2.67 -9.25 19.12
CA ARG A 153 3.39 -8.40 20.09
C ARG A 153 3.42 -6.93 19.69
N LEU A 154 2.59 -6.52 18.73
CA LEU A 154 2.57 -5.14 18.27
C LEU A 154 1.74 -4.26 19.21
N GLU A 155 2.19 -3.02 19.41
CA GLU A 155 1.49 -2.02 20.22
C GLU A 155 0.41 -1.29 19.42
N LYS A 156 0.58 -1.25 18.09
CA LYS A 156 -0.34 -0.60 17.14
C LYS A 156 -0.79 -1.59 16.06
N HIS A 157 -1.77 -1.18 15.26
CA HIS A 157 -2.18 -1.95 14.09
C HIS A 157 -0.98 -2.22 13.16
N PHE A 158 -0.91 -3.43 12.58
CA PHE A 158 0.23 -3.86 11.78
C PHE A 158 0.47 -2.97 10.56
N ILE A 159 -0.57 -2.32 10.03
CA ILE A 159 -0.50 -1.51 8.81
C ILE A 159 0.52 -0.37 8.94
N TYR A 160 0.62 0.25 10.11
CA TYR A 160 1.57 1.33 10.36
C TYR A 160 3.02 0.85 10.23
N TYR A 161 3.30 -0.33 10.80
CA TYR A 161 4.62 -0.95 10.68
C TYR A 161 4.92 -1.34 9.22
N LEU A 162 3.91 -1.80 8.47
CA LEU A 162 4.07 -2.15 7.06
C LEU A 162 4.35 -0.93 6.19
N ILE A 163 3.68 0.19 6.41
CA ILE A 163 3.94 1.45 5.70
C ILE A 163 5.37 1.94 5.95
N GLU A 164 5.79 2.02 7.23
CA GLU A 164 7.16 2.41 7.58
C GLU A 164 8.18 1.46 6.94
N PHE A 165 7.89 0.16 6.93
CA PHE A 165 8.73 -0.84 6.28
C PHE A 165 8.82 -0.62 4.76
N MET A 166 7.71 -0.29 4.09
CA MET A 166 7.69 -0.03 2.66
C MET A 166 8.52 1.20 2.28
N GLU A 167 8.49 2.26 3.10
CA GLU A 167 9.37 3.42 2.90
C GLU A 167 10.85 3.05 2.99
N VAL A 168 11.21 2.24 3.99
CA VAL A 168 12.59 1.72 4.12
C VAL A 168 12.96 0.85 2.93
N LEU A 169 12.05 -0.02 2.48
CA LEU A 169 12.28 -0.88 1.32
C LEU A 169 12.52 -0.05 0.06
N MET A 170 11.71 0.99 -0.18
CA MET A 170 11.92 1.91 -1.32
C MET A 170 13.28 2.61 -1.25
N LYS A 171 13.69 3.09 -0.07
CA LYS A 171 15.02 3.67 0.15
C LYS A 171 16.14 2.66 -0.09
N ALA A 172 15.93 1.40 0.28
CA ALA A 172 16.91 0.32 0.07
C ALA A 172 17.01 -0.11 -1.40
N CYS A 173 15.95 0.07 -2.20
CA CYS A 173 15.93 -0.17 -3.65
C CYS A 173 16.59 0.95 -4.46
N ASN A 174 16.48 2.19 -3.98
CA ASN A 174 17.11 3.38 -4.57
C ASN A 174 18.01 4.04 -3.51
N PRO A 175 19.16 3.42 -3.18
CA PRO A 175 20.10 4.06 -2.26
C PRO A 175 20.47 5.43 -2.85
N PRO A 176 20.50 6.51 -2.05
CA PRO A 176 20.97 7.79 -2.54
C PRO A 176 22.33 7.54 -3.18
N LYS A 177 22.48 7.93 -4.46
CA LYS A 177 23.80 8.00 -5.07
C LYS A 177 24.60 8.93 -4.17
N ASN A 178 25.47 8.37 -3.34
CA ASN A 178 26.53 9.15 -2.72
C ASN A 178 27.28 9.77 -3.91
N ASN A 179 27.05 11.06 -4.16
CA ASN A 179 28.02 11.90 -4.81
C ASN A 179 29.24 11.84 -3.89
N ILE A 180 30.16 10.96 -4.24
CA ILE A 180 31.51 10.99 -3.71
C ILE A 180 32.18 12.09 -4.54
N ASP A 181 32.43 13.22 -3.88
CA ASP A 181 33.36 14.27 -4.31
C ASP A 181 34.76 13.70 -4.59
#